data_AF-A0A136KSP2-F1
#
_entry.id   AF-A0A136KSP2-F1
#
_cell.length_a   1.000
_cell.length_b   1.000
_cell.length_c   1.000
_cell.angle_alpha   90.00
_cell.angle_beta   90.00
_cell.angle_gamma   90.00
#
_symmetry.space_group_name_H-M   'P 1'
#
loop_
_entity.id
_entity.type
_entity.pdbx_description
1 polymer ?
#
loop_
_entity_poly.entity_id
_entity_poly.type
_entity_poly.pdbx_seq_one_letter_code
_entity_poly.pdbx_strand_id
1 'polypeptide(L)'
;MKKTFPQHILIAFVTSLILMLIGLAVTAFRADFQIPTTWIDNALLVGSVPPAPVDPNNVFTSTGLFFGLALGLGWVYADGGYQADGPVMKRVLRYVIGLVGVVILWMGLGEIFPRGDGILVYTLRFIRYSLVGLWVTGGAPFLFKHFNLSNFSK
;
A
#
# COMPACT_ATOMS: atom_id res chain seq x y z
N MET A 1 12.13 10.88 23.60
CA MET A 1 13.01 9.75 23.20
C MET A 1 12.82 9.47 21.73
N LYS A 2 13.89 9.48 20.91
CA LYS A 2 13.82 8.99 19.52
C LYS A 2 13.59 7.47 19.59
N LYS A 3 12.53 6.97 18.95
CA LYS A 3 12.24 5.52 18.91
C LYS A 3 13.29 4.80 18.06
N THR A 4 13.67 3.59 18.45
CA THR A 4 14.58 2.76 17.63
C THR A 4 13.84 2.22 16.40
N PHE A 5 14.58 1.84 15.36
CA PHE A 5 13.97 1.30 14.13
C PHE A 5 13.09 0.05 14.39
N PRO A 6 13.50 -0.95 15.20
CA PRO A 6 12.62 -2.07 15.55
C PRO A 6 11.34 -1.64 16.28
N GLN A 7 11.43 -0.65 17.18
CA GLN A 7 10.24 -0.11 17.87
C GLN A 7 9.27 0.54 16.87
N HIS A 8 9.80 1.27 15.89
CA HIS A 8 8.99 1.88 14.81
C HIS A 8 8.24 0.82 14.00
N ILE A 9 8.93 -0.25 13.59
CA ILE A 9 8.31 -1.38 12.87
C ILE A 9 7.19 -1.99 13.69
N LEU A 10 7.45 -2.28 14.97
CA LEU A 10 6.45 -2.89 15.86
C LEU A 10 5.22 -1.99 16.00
N ILE A 11 5.40 -0.69 16.20
CA ILE A 11 4.30 0.27 16.32
C ILE A 11 3.51 0.36 15.01
N ALA A 12 4.19 0.45 13.87
CA ALA A 12 3.54 0.50 12.56
C ALA A 12 2.70 -0.77 12.32
N PHE A 13 3.25 -1.94 12.66
CA PHE A 13 2.57 -3.22 12.53
C PHE A 13 1.33 -3.29 13.43
N VAL A 14 1.48 -3.02 14.73
CA VAL A 14 0.37 -3.01 15.69
C VAL A 14 -0.72 -2.00 15.28
N THR A 15 -0.33 -0.82 14.82
CA THR A 15 -1.27 0.20 14.35
C THR A 15 -2.04 -0.31 13.13
N SER A 16 -1.37 -0.94 12.17
CA SER A 16 -2.03 -1.53 11.00
C SER A 16 -3.00 -2.64 11.38
N LEU A 17 -2.67 -3.46 12.39
CA LEU A 17 -3.56 -4.49 12.92
C LEU A 17 -4.79 -3.89 13.61
N ILE A 18 -4.62 -2.83 14.40
CA ILE A 18 -5.74 -2.12 15.03
C ILE A 18 -6.68 -1.55 13.96
N LEU A 19 -6.13 -0.86 12.95
CA LEU A 19 -6.91 -0.35 11.82
C LEU A 19 -7.61 -1.47 11.04
N MET A 20 -6.95 -2.62 10.89
CA MET A 20 -7.53 -3.80 10.24
C MET A 20 -8.71 -4.34 11.03
N LEU A 21 -8.57 -4.51 12.35
CA LEU A 21 -9.64 -4.99 13.21
C LEU A 21 -10.84 -4.02 13.20
N ILE A 22 -10.59 -2.71 13.25
CA ILE A 22 -11.65 -1.69 13.13
C ILE A 22 -12.35 -1.81 11.78
N GLY A 23 -11.60 -1.90 10.67
CA GLY A 23 -12.16 -2.05 9.34
C GLY A 23 -12.99 -3.32 9.20
N LEU A 24 -12.50 -4.46 9.71
CA LEU A 24 -13.22 -5.72 9.71
C LEU A 24 -14.50 -5.66 10.56
N ALA A 25 -14.46 -5.01 11.73
CA ALA A 25 -15.64 -4.78 12.54
C ALA A 25 -16.69 -3.95 11.77
N VAL A 26 -16.28 -2.86 11.12
CA VAL A 26 -17.18 -2.04 10.29
C VAL A 26 -17.78 -2.85 9.14
N THR A 27 -17.00 -3.69 8.46
CA THR A 27 -17.54 -4.56 7.39
C THR A 27 -18.52 -5.60 7.95
N ALA A 28 -18.26 -6.17 9.13
CA ALA A 28 -19.16 -7.12 9.76
C ALA A 28 -20.48 -6.46 10.18
N PHE A 29 -20.44 -5.25 10.76
CA PHE A 29 -21.65 -4.49 11.12
C PHE A 29 -22.49 -4.06 9.91
N ARG A 30 -21.91 -4.06 8.70
CA ARG A 30 -22.61 -3.72 7.46
C ARG A 30 -22.87 -4.92 6.57
N ALA A 31 -22.69 -6.16 7.04
CA ALA A 31 -22.81 -7.35 6.19
C ALA A 31 -24.13 -7.42 5.41
N ASP A 32 -25.23 -6.96 6.02
CA ASP A 32 -26.57 -6.98 5.40
C ASP A 32 -26.90 -5.70 4.61
N PHE A 33 -25.96 -4.78 4.44
CA PHE A 33 -26.19 -3.53 3.73
C PHE A 33 -26.44 -3.78 2.24
N GLN A 34 -27.65 -3.46 1.80
CA GLN A 34 -28.08 -3.54 0.39
C GLN A 34 -28.14 -2.15 -0.23
N ILE A 35 -27.85 -2.08 -1.53
CA ILE A 35 -28.06 -0.88 -2.35
C ILE A 35 -29.27 -1.09 -3.29
N PRO A 36 -29.92 -0.01 -3.77
CA PRO A 36 -31.06 -0.12 -4.68
C PRO A 36 -30.72 -0.94 -5.94
N THR A 37 -31.64 -1.78 -6.39
CA THR A 37 -31.47 -2.63 -7.58
C THR A 37 -31.20 -1.79 -8.83
N THR A 38 -31.86 -0.63 -8.96
CA THR A 38 -31.63 0.31 -10.06
C THR A 38 -30.18 0.80 -10.15
N TRP A 39 -29.45 0.89 -9.03
CA TRP A 39 -28.05 1.27 -9.04
C TRP A 39 -27.15 0.13 -9.53
N ILE A 40 -27.51 -1.11 -9.17
CA ILE A 40 -26.82 -2.31 -9.66
C ILE A 40 -27.04 -2.42 -11.17
N ASP A 41 -28.29 -2.29 -11.63
CA ASP A 41 -28.64 -2.35 -13.05
C ASP A 41 -27.86 -1.29 -13.86
N ASN A 42 -27.84 -0.04 -13.37
CA ASN A 42 -27.10 1.04 -14.02
C ASN A 42 -25.58 0.81 -14.03
N ALA A 43 -25.01 0.26 -12.94
CA ALA A 43 -23.58 -0.05 -12.89
C ALA A 43 -23.20 -1.15 -13.90
N LEU A 44 -24.08 -2.13 -14.10
CA LEU A 44 -23.88 -3.22 -15.05
C LEU A 44 -24.03 -2.80 -16.52
N LEU A 45 -24.60 -1.62 -16.81
CA LEU A 45 -24.62 -1.07 -18.17
C LEU A 45 -23.22 -0.74 -18.70
N VAL A 46 -22.28 -0.42 -17.81
CA VAL A 46 -20.91 -0.01 -18.16
C VAL A 46 -19.86 -1.03 -17.67
N GLY A 47 -20.14 -1.75 -16.58
CA GLY A 47 -19.23 -2.72 -15.96
C GLY A 47 -19.69 -4.17 -16.06
N SER A 48 -18.74 -5.11 -16.02
CA SER A 48 -19.02 -6.56 -16.03
C SER A 48 -19.08 -7.21 -14.65
N VAL A 49 -18.93 -6.42 -13.57
CA VAL A 49 -18.88 -6.91 -12.19
C VAL A 49 -19.88 -6.11 -11.36
N PRO A 50 -20.79 -6.78 -10.60
CA PRO A 50 -21.71 -6.07 -9.74
C PRO A 50 -20.95 -5.29 -8.65
N PRO A 51 -21.41 -4.10 -8.26
CA PRO A 51 -20.81 -3.37 -7.16
C PRO A 51 -20.88 -4.19 -5.88
N ALA A 52 -19.75 -4.27 -5.17
CA ALA A 52 -19.66 -4.87 -3.84
C ALA A 52 -19.65 -3.74 -2.79
N PRO A 53 -20.81 -3.34 -2.25
CA PRO A 53 -20.90 -2.20 -1.34
C PRO A 53 -20.18 -2.44 0.00
N VAL A 54 -19.98 -3.72 0.36
CA VAL A 54 -19.22 -4.16 1.52
C VAL A 54 -18.20 -5.19 1.06
N ASP A 55 -16.94 -4.77 1.02
CA ASP A 55 -15.83 -5.60 0.55
C ASP A 55 -14.67 -5.57 1.57
N PRO A 56 -14.40 -6.69 2.28
CA PRO A 56 -13.30 -6.77 3.24
C PRO A 56 -11.92 -6.65 2.56
N ASN A 57 -11.80 -6.91 1.26
CA ASN A 57 -10.53 -6.79 0.53
C ASN A 57 -9.93 -5.38 0.63
N ASN A 58 -10.77 -4.34 0.72
CA ASN A 58 -10.33 -2.95 0.86
C ASN A 58 -9.67 -2.68 2.22
N VAL A 59 -10.08 -3.39 3.28
CA VAL A 59 -9.48 -3.28 4.62
C VAL A 59 -8.04 -3.78 4.58
N PHE A 60 -7.79 -4.98 4.03
CA PHE A 60 -6.45 -5.55 3.90
C PHE A 60 -5.55 -4.74 2.96
N THR A 61 -6.12 -4.21 1.87
CA THR A 61 -5.41 -3.35 0.93
C THR A 61 -4.91 -2.08 1.61
N SER A 62 -5.79 -1.36 2.30
CA SER A 62 -5.47 -0.06 2.89
C SER A 62 -4.53 -0.18 4.09
N THR A 63 -4.73 -1.18 4.94
CA THR A 63 -3.91 -1.42 6.13
C THR A 63 -2.54 -1.97 5.78
N GLY A 64 -2.45 -2.85 4.77
CA GLY A 64 -1.18 -3.30 4.21
C GLY A 64 -0.40 -2.14 3.60
N LEU A 65 -1.06 -1.32 2.76
CA LEU A 65 -0.44 -0.12 2.20
C LEU A 65 0.10 0.82 3.29
N PHE A 66 -0.71 1.11 4.31
CA PHE A 66 -0.28 1.92 5.45
C PHE A 66 0.96 1.33 6.16
N PHE A 67 0.95 0.02 6.46
CA PHE A 67 2.07 -0.64 7.09
C PHE A 67 3.34 -0.53 6.24
N GLY A 68 3.23 -0.81 4.94
CA GLY A 68 4.32 -0.66 3.97
C GLY A 68 4.90 0.75 3.93
N LEU A 69 4.04 1.76 3.83
CA LEU A 69 4.44 3.17 3.83
C LEU A 69 5.20 3.54 5.11
N ALA A 70 4.66 3.15 6.26
CA ALA A 70 5.28 3.41 7.56
C ALA A 70 6.63 2.70 7.71
N LEU A 71 6.72 1.44 7.26
CA LEU A 71 7.96 0.67 7.25
C LEU A 71 9.04 1.35 6.38
N GLY A 72 8.67 1.76 5.16
CA GLY A 72 9.60 2.43 4.25
C GLY A 72 10.09 3.79 4.76
N LEU A 73 9.19 4.59 5.35
CA LEU A 73 9.56 5.86 6.00
C LEU A 73 10.52 5.64 7.18
N GLY A 74 10.26 4.64 8.02
CA GLY A 74 11.13 4.28 9.12
C GLY A 74 12.52 3.87 8.64
N TRP A 75 12.59 3.11 7.55
CA TRP A 75 13.84 2.66 6.96
C TRP A 75 14.65 3.83 6.41
N VAL A 76 14.04 4.69 5.60
CA VAL A 76 14.71 5.88 5.05
C VAL A 76 15.17 6.83 6.13
N TYR A 77 14.37 7.04 7.18
CA TYR A 77 14.75 7.88 8.30
C TYR A 77 15.94 7.29 9.08
N ALA A 78 15.97 5.96 9.26
CA ALA A 78 17.11 5.28 9.88
C ALA A 78 18.38 5.36 9.01
N ASP A 79 18.25 5.50 7.69
CA ASP A 79 19.34 5.63 6.72
C ASP A 79 19.76 7.10 6.42
N GLY A 80 19.35 8.04 7.28
CA GLY A 80 19.74 9.45 7.21
C GLY A 80 18.71 10.40 6.59
N GLY A 81 17.52 9.90 6.24
CA GLY A 81 16.46 10.69 5.61
C GLY A 81 16.59 10.78 4.09
N TYR A 82 15.73 11.58 3.47
CA TYR A 82 15.67 11.73 2.00
C TYR A 82 15.47 13.19 1.60
N GLN A 83 16.25 13.68 0.64
CA GLN A 83 16.14 15.04 0.10
C GLN A 83 15.74 14.99 -1.38
N ALA A 84 14.61 15.63 -1.69
CA ALA A 84 14.03 15.62 -3.04
C ALA A 84 14.65 16.66 -3.99
N ASP A 85 15.57 17.49 -3.51
CA ASP A 85 16.21 18.55 -4.30
C ASP A 85 17.05 18.01 -5.47
N GLY A 86 17.40 18.92 -6.38
CA GLY A 86 18.21 18.65 -7.54
C GLY A 86 17.52 18.91 -8.88
N PRO A 87 18.22 18.61 -10.00
CA PRO A 87 17.76 18.92 -11.35
C PRO A 87 16.39 18.32 -11.69
N VAL A 88 15.61 19.05 -12.51
CA VAL A 88 14.28 18.61 -12.97
C VAL A 88 14.34 17.23 -13.62
N MET A 89 15.37 16.95 -14.43
CA MET A 89 15.49 15.65 -15.10
C MET A 89 15.68 14.48 -14.11
N LYS A 90 16.40 14.70 -13.00
CA LYS A 90 16.49 13.69 -11.93
C LYS A 90 15.15 13.49 -11.22
N ARG A 91 14.33 14.54 -11.08
CA ARG A 91 12.96 14.41 -10.53
C ARG A 91 12.06 13.59 -11.44
N VAL A 92 12.13 13.80 -12.76
CA VAL A 92 11.39 13.00 -13.75
C VAL A 92 11.81 11.53 -13.71
N LEU A 93 13.12 11.24 -13.71
CA LEU A 93 13.60 9.86 -13.63
C LEU A 93 13.13 9.15 -12.36
N ARG A 94 13.16 9.84 -11.21
CA ARG A 94 12.66 9.29 -9.95
C ARG A 94 11.17 8.96 -10.02
N TYR A 95 10.36 9.84 -10.60
CA TYR A 95 8.94 9.57 -10.81
C TYR A 95 8.71 8.34 -11.68
N VAL A 96 9.40 8.23 -12.82
CA VAL A 96 9.26 7.09 -13.75
C VAL A 96 9.68 5.79 -13.07
N ILE A 97 10.84 5.75 -12.42
CA ILE A 97 11.32 4.55 -11.71
C ILE A 97 10.37 4.16 -10.58
N GLY A 98 9.91 5.15 -9.80
CA GLY A 98 8.94 4.93 -8.74
C GLY A 98 7.65 4.29 -9.27
N LEU A 99 7.08 4.88 -10.33
CA LEU A 99 5.86 4.40 -10.98
C LEU A 99 6.03 2.98 -11.56
N VAL A 100 7.13 2.73 -12.28
CA VAL A 100 7.43 1.42 -12.86
C VAL A 100 7.48 0.35 -11.77
N GLY A 101 8.14 0.62 -10.64
CA GLY A 101 8.18 -0.35 -9.54
C GLY A 101 6.81 -0.58 -8.89
N VAL A 102 5.96 0.46 -8.77
CA VAL A 102 4.56 0.29 -8.32
C VAL A 102 3.80 -0.62 -9.28
N VAL A 103 3.92 -0.39 -10.59
CA VAL A 103 3.26 -1.22 -11.62
C VAL A 103 3.73 -2.67 -11.54
N ILE A 104 5.04 -2.91 -11.44
CA ILE A 104 5.62 -4.25 -11.31
C ILE A 104 5.09 -4.96 -10.07
N LEU A 105 5.09 -4.30 -8.91
CA LEU A 105 4.63 -4.92 -7.67
C LEU A 105 3.11 -5.13 -7.64
N TRP A 106 2.34 -4.15 -8.10
CA TRP A 106 0.89 -4.23 -8.07
C TRP A 106 0.33 -5.21 -9.10
N MET A 107 0.77 -5.11 -10.36
CA MET A 107 0.32 -6.00 -11.44
C MET A 107 1.00 -7.36 -11.34
N GLY A 108 2.32 -7.40 -11.19
CA GLY A 108 3.08 -8.66 -11.17
C GLY A 108 2.65 -9.59 -10.04
N LEU A 109 2.54 -9.09 -8.80
CA LEU A 109 2.01 -9.90 -7.70
C LEU A 109 0.51 -10.15 -7.84
N GLY A 110 -0.23 -9.28 -8.55
CA GLY A 110 -1.66 -9.47 -8.81
C GLY A 110 -1.98 -10.58 -9.82
N GLU A 111 -1.04 -10.93 -10.70
CA GLU A 111 -1.15 -12.07 -11.60
C GLU A 111 -0.74 -13.39 -10.91
N ILE A 112 0.19 -13.34 -9.95
CA ILE A 112 0.66 -14.53 -9.22
C ILE A 112 -0.28 -14.90 -8.07
N PHE A 113 -0.82 -13.91 -7.35
CA PHE A 113 -1.62 -14.16 -6.14
C PHE A 113 -3.05 -14.56 -6.49
N PRO A 114 -3.64 -15.50 -5.72
CA PRO A 114 -5.03 -15.91 -5.92
C PRO A 114 -5.99 -14.73 -5.74
N ARG A 115 -7.12 -14.78 -6.46
CA ARG A 115 -8.21 -13.81 -6.38
C ARG A 115 -9.39 -14.41 -5.61
N GLY A 116 -10.24 -13.55 -5.07
CA GLY A 116 -11.41 -13.92 -4.27
C GLY A 116 -11.21 -13.66 -2.79
N ASP A 117 -11.83 -14.50 -1.97
CA ASP A 117 -11.92 -14.34 -0.52
C ASP A 117 -11.28 -15.51 0.21
N GLY A 118 -10.84 -15.27 1.44
CA GLY A 118 -10.26 -16.28 2.32
C GLY A 118 -8.97 -15.83 2.97
N ILE A 119 -8.62 -16.46 4.09
CA ILE A 119 -7.49 -16.04 4.94
C ILE A 119 -6.17 -15.95 4.17
N LEU A 120 -5.89 -16.90 3.28
CA LEU A 120 -4.68 -16.90 2.45
C LEU A 120 -4.70 -15.73 1.47
N VAL A 121 -5.82 -15.50 0.77
CA VAL A 121 -5.97 -14.41 -0.21
C VAL A 121 -5.81 -13.05 0.47
N TYR A 122 -6.47 -12.85 1.62
CA TYR A 122 -6.37 -11.63 2.41
C TYR A 122 -4.96 -11.37 2.93
N THR A 123 -4.28 -12.42 3.40
CA THR A 123 -2.89 -12.32 3.87
C THR A 123 -1.94 -11.93 2.73
N LEU A 124 -2.03 -12.61 1.58
CA LEU A 124 -1.22 -12.28 0.41
C LEU A 124 -1.53 -10.89 -0.13
N ARG A 125 -2.78 -10.45 -0.08
CA ARG A 125 -3.19 -9.08 -0.41
C ARG A 125 -2.53 -8.06 0.52
N PHE A 126 -2.60 -8.28 1.83
CA PHE A 126 -1.92 -7.42 2.81
C PHE A 126 -0.42 -7.33 2.51
N ILE A 127 0.25 -8.46 2.25
CA ILE A 127 1.66 -8.51 1.89
C ILE A 127 1.93 -7.72 0.60
N ARG A 128 1.14 -7.95 -0.46
CA ARG A 128 1.28 -7.24 -1.75
C ARG A 128 1.26 -5.74 -1.56
N TYR A 129 0.24 -5.22 -0.87
CA TYR A 129 0.11 -3.77 -0.68
C TYR A 129 1.12 -3.21 0.33
N SER A 130 1.57 -4.01 1.28
CA SER A 130 2.72 -3.64 2.14
C SER A 130 4.00 -3.48 1.33
N LEU A 131 4.26 -4.37 0.36
CA LEU A 131 5.41 -4.25 -0.53
C LEU A 131 5.30 -3.01 -1.44
N VAL A 132 4.10 -2.73 -1.97
CA VAL A 132 3.84 -1.50 -2.74
C VAL A 132 4.11 -0.25 -1.90
N GLY A 133 3.58 -0.18 -0.68
CA GLY A 133 3.82 0.95 0.23
C GLY A 133 5.30 1.11 0.59
N LEU A 134 5.97 0.00 0.92
CA LEU A 134 7.39 -0.04 1.23
C LEU A 134 8.24 0.44 0.06
N TRP A 135 7.87 0.08 -1.17
CA TRP A 135 8.54 0.56 -2.36
C TRP A 135 8.43 2.08 -2.51
N VAL A 136 7.23 2.63 -2.34
CA VAL A 136 6.97 4.06 -2.54
C VAL A 136 7.80 4.93 -1.57
N THR A 137 7.85 4.57 -0.29
CA THR A 137 8.52 5.41 0.73
C THR A 137 9.92 4.94 1.13
N GLY A 138 10.32 3.73 0.73
CA GLY A 138 11.60 3.13 1.10
C GLY A 138 12.41 2.61 -0.07
N GLY A 139 11.86 1.63 -0.80
CA GLY A 139 12.58 0.93 -1.88
C GLY A 139 13.03 1.85 -3.02
N ALA A 140 12.14 2.70 -3.53
CA ALA A 140 12.47 3.64 -4.59
C ALA A 140 13.48 4.72 -4.11
N PRO A 141 13.28 5.40 -2.97
CA PRO A 141 14.31 6.27 -2.38
C PRO A 141 15.68 5.63 -2.21
N PHE A 142 15.74 4.37 -1.77
CA PHE A 142 16.98 3.61 -1.65
C PHE A 142 17.66 3.43 -3.02
N LEU A 143 16.92 3.09 -4.07
CA LEU A 143 17.49 3.03 -5.43
C LEU A 143 17.97 4.41 -5.91
N PHE A 144 17.26 5.48 -5.59
CA PHE A 144 17.68 6.83 -5.95
C PHE A 144 19.01 7.20 -5.29
N LYS A 145 19.23 6.77 -4.04
CA LYS A 145 20.55 6.84 -3.37
C LYS A 145 21.60 6.12 -4.17
N HIS A 146 21.33 4.85 -4.46
CA HIS A 146 22.30 3.94 -5.07
C HIS A 146 22.75 4.42 -6.45
N PHE A 147 21.84 5.00 -7.25
CA PHE A 147 22.12 5.53 -8.58
C PHE A 147 22.42 7.04 -8.62
N ASN A 148 22.68 7.68 -7.47
CA ASN A 148 22.98 9.12 -7.36
C ASN A 148 21.90 10.03 -8.02
N LEU A 149 20.64 9.62 -7.96
CA LEU A 149 19.49 10.36 -8.46
C LEU A 149 18.92 11.38 -7.45
N SER A 150 19.35 11.29 -6.19
CA SER A 150 19.01 12.23 -5.11
C SER A 150 20.24 12.53 -4.25
N ASN A 151 20.33 13.76 -3.74
CA ASN A 151 21.29 14.08 -2.68
C ASN A 151 20.76 13.51 -1.35
N PHE A 152 21.62 12.92 -0.54
CA PHE A 152 21.29 12.56 0.85
C PHE A 152 21.88 13.63 1.76
N SER A 153 21.10 14.15 2.69
CA SER A 153 21.65 14.99 3.75
C SER A 153 22.63 14.14 4.55
N LYS A 154 23.85 14.62 4.73
CA LYS A 154 24.69 14.18 5.85
C LYS A 154 24.07 14.65 7.17
#